data_AF-A0A9D6JL80-F1
#
_entry.id   AF-A0A9D6JL80-F1
#
_cell.length_a   1.000
_cell.length_b   1.000
_cell.length_c   1.000
_cell.angle_alpha   90.00
_cell.angle_beta   90.00
_cell.angle_gamma   90.00
#
_symmetry.space_group_name_H-M   'P 1'
#
loop_
_entity.id
_entity.type
_entity.pdbx_description
1 polymer ?
#
loop_
_entity_poly.entity_id
_entity_poly.type
_entity_poly.pdbx_seq_one_letter_code
_entity_poly.pdbx_strand_id
1 'polypeptide(L)'
;IQHSAGVWLLLVILCWEAYWWIDQSLPAGSVWALTIWLLLPSLTLVGLIRAVDSIAWPFKQYKAHYLGHVSMPVAAYSLVAALIFAVISNGNAAPLEYLPLINPLDLALVSSFICMLFWWQITRRLNISNVLSELQMPIKIALAALVFVILTSGLLRTVHHWADVPYRLPAMMHSDLAQTSLTMLWSLLAVVTMIFSSKRQWRTIWLVGAGLISVVVVKLFTFDLANVGTVERIISFIGVGVLMLAVGYFAPLPAKQTTVQAA
;
A
#
# COMPACT_ATOMS: atom_id res chain seq x y z
N ILE A 1 -24.58 -17.43 10.29
CA ILE A 1 -23.69 -18.33 9.50
C ILE A 1 -24.19 -18.52 8.07
N GLN A 2 -25.42 -19.01 7.84
CA GLN A 2 -25.94 -19.25 6.47
C GLN A 2 -25.93 -18.00 5.57
N HIS A 3 -26.27 -16.82 6.09
CA HIS A 3 -26.23 -15.58 5.31
C HIS A 3 -24.82 -15.04 5.01
N SER A 4 -23.80 -15.41 5.81
CA SER A 4 -22.40 -15.02 5.55
C SER A 4 -21.82 -15.78 4.37
N ALA A 5 -22.07 -17.09 4.33
CA ALA A 5 -21.62 -17.96 3.27
C ALA A 5 -22.20 -17.54 1.91
N GLY A 6 -23.47 -17.12 1.87
CA GLY A 6 -24.09 -16.60 0.66
C GLY A 6 -23.38 -15.36 0.10
N VAL A 7 -22.98 -14.41 0.94
CA VAL A 7 -22.25 -13.21 0.49
C VAL A 7 -20.88 -13.59 -0.08
N TRP A 8 -20.12 -14.45 0.59
CA TRP A 8 -18.80 -14.85 0.11
C TRP A 8 -18.88 -15.71 -1.16
N LEU A 9 -19.83 -16.64 -1.22
CA LEU A 9 -20.05 -17.47 -2.41
C LEU A 9 -20.47 -16.60 -3.60
N LEU A 10 -21.40 -15.68 -3.41
CA LEU A 10 -21.81 -14.73 -4.45
C LEU A 10 -20.61 -13.87 -4.90
N LEU A 11 -19.80 -13.38 -3.96
CA LEU A 11 -18.61 -12.61 -4.28
C LEU A 11 -17.62 -13.42 -5.12
N VAL A 12 -17.33 -14.68 -4.75
CA VAL A 12 -16.43 -15.55 -5.51
C VAL A 12 -16.98 -15.83 -6.90
N ILE A 13 -18.27 -16.14 -7.02
CA ILE A 13 -18.92 -16.37 -8.33
C ILE A 13 -18.86 -15.11 -9.19
N LEU A 14 -19.17 -13.94 -8.63
CA LEU A 14 -19.09 -12.68 -9.37
C LEU A 14 -17.67 -12.37 -9.81
N CYS A 15 -16.67 -12.57 -8.95
CA CYS A 15 -15.27 -12.41 -9.31
C CYS A 15 -14.87 -13.37 -10.43
N TRP A 16 -15.27 -14.64 -10.33
CA TRP A 16 -14.94 -15.66 -11.32
C TRP A 16 -15.56 -15.35 -12.68
N GLU A 17 -16.86 -15.04 -12.70
CA GLU A 17 -17.59 -14.73 -13.92
C GLU A 17 -17.03 -13.46 -14.58
N ALA A 18 -16.88 -12.38 -13.81
CA ALA A 18 -16.32 -11.13 -14.34
C ALA A 18 -14.87 -11.28 -14.81
N TYR A 19 -14.06 -12.07 -14.11
CA TYR A 19 -12.70 -12.42 -14.54
C TYR A 19 -12.74 -13.11 -15.90
N TRP A 20 -13.57 -14.15 -16.05
CA TRP A 20 -13.66 -14.94 -17.26
C TRP A 20 -14.09 -14.11 -18.48
N TRP A 21 -15.12 -13.27 -18.31
CA TRP A 21 -15.58 -12.37 -19.38
C TRP A 21 -14.48 -11.40 -19.82
N ILE A 22 -13.74 -10.82 -18.88
CA ILE A 22 -12.70 -9.82 -19.18
C ILE A 22 -11.47 -10.49 -19.81
N ASP A 23 -11.04 -11.64 -19.28
CA ASP A 23 -9.90 -12.40 -19.80
C ASP A 23 -10.14 -12.86 -21.24
N GLN A 24 -11.38 -13.24 -21.57
CA GLN A 24 -11.74 -13.63 -22.94
C GLN A 24 -11.88 -12.43 -23.91
N SER A 25 -12.18 -11.25 -23.39
CA SER A 25 -12.42 -10.04 -24.19
C SER A 25 -11.16 -9.24 -24.52
N LEU A 26 -10.06 -9.48 -23.79
CA LEU A 26 -8.85 -8.67 -23.87
C LEU A 26 -7.62 -9.50 -24.25
N PRO A 27 -6.53 -8.85 -24.71
CA PRO A 27 -5.31 -9.56 -25.05
C PRO A 27 -4.78 -10.41 -23.88
N ALA A 28 -4.27 -11.60 -24.21
CA ALA A 28 -3.70 -12.52 -23.24
C ALA A 28 -2.57 -11.85 -22.43
N GLY A 29 -2.59 -12.05 -21.12
CA GLY A 29 -1.61 -11.46 -20.20
C GLY A 29 -1.86 -9.98 -19.86
N SER A 30 -3.05 -9.45 -20.17
CA SER A 30 -3.48 -8.14 -19.69
C SER A 30 -3.85 -8.18 -18.20
N VAL A 31 -3.65 -7.07 -17.49
CA VAL A 31 -3.88 -6.99 -16.05
C VAL A 31 -5.35 -6.79 -15.69
N TRP A 32 -6.20 -6.48 -16.67
CA TRP A 32 -7.60 -6.12 -16.46
C TRP A 32 -8.39 -7.19 -15.72
N ALA A 33 -8.25 -8.46 -16.10
CA ALA A 33 -8.95 -9.55 -15.43
C ALA A 33 -8.50 -9.67 -13.96
N LEU A 34 -7.20 -9.48 -13.66
CA LEU A 34 -6.68 -9.49 -12.29
C LEU A 34 -7.24 -8.34 -11.44
N THR A 35 -7.55 -7.18 -12.04
CA THR A 35 -8.14 -6.06 -11.30
C THR A 35 -9.51 -6.41 -10.69
N ILE A 36 -10.24 -7.38 -11.24
CA ILE A 36 -11.54 -7.83 -10.72
C ILE A 36 -11.41 -8.47 -9.34
N TRP A 37 -10.43 -9.36 -9.19
CA TRP A 37 -10.12 -10.01 -7.93
C TRP A 37 -9.70 -9.00 -6.85
N LEU A 38 -9.31 -7.78 -7.22
CA LEU A 38 -8.97 -6.72 -6.29
C LEU A 38 -10.15 -5.76 -6.02
N LEU A 39 -10.79 -5.28 -7.09
CA LEU A 39 -11.83 -4.26 -7.05
C LEU A 39 -13.14 -4.79 -6.49
N LEU A 40 -13.64 -5.96 -6.94
CA LEU A 40 -14.95 -6.44 -6.49
C LEU A 40 -14.99 -6.70 -4.97
N PRO A 41 -14.04 -7.43 -4.36
CA PRO A 41 -14.01 -7.60 -2.91
C PRO A 41 -13.94 -6.28 -2.16
N SER A 42 -13.11 -5.35 -2.63
CA SER A 42 -12.99 -4.02 -2.03
C SER A 42 -14.29 -3.21 -2.12
N LEU A 43 -14.97 -3.23 -3.27
CA LEU A 43 -16.26 -2.58 -3.48
C LEU A 43 -17.36 -3.21 -2.63
N THR A 44 -17.33 -4.51 -2.35
CA THR A 44 -18.32 -5.13 -1.45
C THR A 44 -18.23 -4.58 -0.03
N LEU A 45 -17.06 -4.14 0.46
CA LEU A 45 -16.96 -3.50 1.78
C LEU A 45 -17.82 -2.23 1.84
N VAL A 46 -17.75 -1.41 0.79
CA VAL A 46 -18.54 -0.17 0.67
C VAL A 46 -20.01 -0.49 0.34
N GLY A 47 -20.25 -1.52 -0.46
CA GLY A 47 -21.58 -2.02 -0.78
C GLY A 47 -22.32 -2.48 0.47
N LEU A 48 -21.66 -3.21 1.37
CA LEU A 48 -22.24 -3.67 2.63
C LEU A 48 -22.55 -2.52 3.58
N ILE A 49 -21.71 -1.47 3.62
CA ILE A 49 -22.03 -0.23 4.36
C ILE A 49 -23.36 0.34 3.89
N ARG A 50 -23.54 0.49 2.56
CA ARG A 50 -24.79 0.99 2.00
C ARG A 50 -25.97 0.06 2.20
N ALA A 51 -25.77 -1.25 2.00
CA ALA A 51 -26.83 -2.25 2.12
C ALA A 51 -27.41 -2.31 3.54
N VAL A 52 -26.56 -2.18 4.55
CA VAL A 52 -26.97 -2.21 5.96
C VAL A 52 -27.79 -0.98 6.36
N ASP A 53 -27.60 0.16 5.71
CA ASP A 53 -28.40 1.36 5.98
C ASP A 53 -29.70 1.41 5.13
N SER A 54 -29.66 0.85 3.90
CA SER A 54 -30.77 0.95 2.93
C SER A 54 -31.71 -0.26 2.88
N ILE A 55 -31.26 -1.47 3.21
CA ILE A 55 -32.03 -2.71 3.00
C ILE A 55 -32.48 -3.29 4.35
N ALA A 56 -33.78 -3.29 4.60
CA ALA A 56 -34.38 -3.69 5.88
C ALA A 56 -34.04 -5.14 6.28
N TRP A 57 -34.23 -6.10 5.37
CA TRP A 57 -33.89 -7.51 5.59
C TRP A 57 -33.02 -8.04 4.45
N PRO A 58 -31.94 -8.79 4.72
CA PRO A 58 -31.40 -9.19 6.02
C PRO A 58 -30.39 -8.19 6.64
N PHE A 59 -29.99 -7.13 5.92
CA PHE A 59 -28.79 -6.36 6.25
C PHE A 59 -28.94 -5.43 7.45
N LYS A 60 -30.01 -4.64 7.53
CA LYS A 60 -30.23 -3.67 8.61
C LYS A 60 -30.41 -4.35 9.97
N GLN A 61 -31.10 -5.49 10.01
CA GLN A 61 -31.33 -6.28 11.23
C GLN A 61 -30.01 -6.82 11.83
N TYR A 62 -29.05 -7.21 10.98
CA TYR A 62 -27.78 -7.81 11.40
C TYR A 62 -26.56 -6.91 11.08
N LYS A 63 -26.72 -5.59 11.24
CA LYS A 63 -25.71 -4.55 10.95
C LYS A 63 -24.31 -4.91 11.44
N ALA A 64 -24.16 -5.22 12.72
CA ALA A 64 -22.86 -5.49 13.33
C ALA A 64 -22.20 -6.77 12.77
N HIS A 65 -23.01 -7.77 12.42
CA HIS A 65 -22.51 -9.02 11.85
C HIS A 65 -22.02 -8.83 10.41
N TYR A 66 -22.74 -8.08 9.57
CA TYR A 66 -22.29 -7.79 8.20
C TYR A 66 -21.06 -6.88 8.15
N LEU A 67 -21.05 -5.78 8.92
CA LEU A 67 -19.93 -4.84 8.91
C LEU A 67 -18.70 -5.35 9.66
N GLY A 68 -18.86 -6.25 10.63
CA GLY A 68 -17.78 -6.91 11.35
C GLY A 68 -17.41 -8.24 10.71
N HIS A 69 -18.11 -9.31 11.10
CA HIS A 69 -17.75 -10.70 10.80
C HIS A 69 -17.72 -11.02 9.29
N VAL A 70 -18.66 -10.51 8.49
CA VAL A 70 -18.68 -10.77 7.04
C VAL A 70 -17.61 -9.97 6.30
N SER A 71 -17.43 -8.70 6.68
CA SER A 71 -16.51 -7.78 6.00
C SER A 71 -15.03 -7.99 6.38
N MET A 72 -14.73 -8.47 7.59
CA MET A 72 -13.35 -8.69 8.04
C MET A 72 -12.54 -9.63 7.12
N PRO A 73 -13.01 -10.84 6.78
CA PRO A 73 -12.30 -11.72 5.85
C PRO A 73 -12.14 -11.09 4.46
N VAL A 74 -13.14 -10.33 4.01
CA VAL A 74 -13.11 -9.64 2.71
C VAL A 74 -12.05 -8.52 2.72
N ALA A 75 -11.94 -7.76 3.81
CA ALA A 75 -10.91 -6.74 3.98
C ALA A 75 -9.51 -7.36 4.09
N ALA A 76 -9.36 -8.47 4.83
CA ALA A 76 -8.11 -9.21 4.92
C ALA A 76 -7.67 -9.76 3.56
N TYR A 77 -8.61 -10.37 2.82
CA TYR A 77 -8.38 -10.83 1.45
C TYR A 77 -7.96 -9.66 0.56
N SER A 78 -8.68 -8.54 0.60
CA SER A 78 -8.39 -7.37 -0.25
C SER A 78 -7.00 -6.81 0.04
N LEU A 79 -6.60 -6.74 1.31
CA LEU A 79 -5.26 -6.31 1.70
C LEU A 79 -4.17 -7.26 1.17
N VAL A 80 -4.35 -8.57 1.38
CA VAL A 80 -3.37 -9.58 0.93
C VAL A 80 -3.28 -9.61 -0.59
N ALA A 81 -4.42 -9.61 -1.28
CA ALA A 81 -4.48 -9.55 -2.74
C ALA A 81 -3.81 -8.27 -3.26
N ALA A 82 -4.06 -7.12 -2.65
CA ALA A 82 -3.43 -5.86 -3.02
C ALA A 82 -1.90 -5.92 -2.90
N LEU A 83 -1.38 -6.44 -1.78
CA LEU A 83 0.06 -6.59 -1.57
C LEU A 83 0.70 -7.54 -2.59
N ILE A 84 0.07 -8.70 -2.82
CA ILE A 84 0.58 -9.71 -3.76
C ILE A 84 0.55 -9.16 -5.18
N PHE A 85 -0.58 -8.62 -5.64
CA PHE A 85 -0.74 -8.13 -7.01
C PHE A 85 0.10 -6.90 -7.28
N ALA A 86 0.28 -6.01 -6.30
CA ALA A 86 1.20 -4.89 -6.44
C ALA A 86 2.63 -5.36 -6.74
N VAL A 87 3.10 -6.44 -6.10
CA VAL A 87 4.49 -6.91 -6.28
C VAL A 87 4.64 -7.79 -7.53
N ILE A 88 3.73 -8.74 -7.75
CA ILE A 88 3.91 -9.80 -8.76
C ILE A 88 3.51 -9.36 -10.17
N SER A 89 2.55 -8.45 -10.30
CA SER A 89 2.06 -8.03 -11.61
C SER A 89 2.99 -7.01 -12.26
N ASN A 90 3.27 -7.19 -13.55
CA ASN A 90 3.99 -6.21 -14.37
C ASN A 90 3.09 -5.03 -14.81
N GLY A 91 1.79 -5.07 -14.54
CA GLY A 91 0.84 -4.02 -14.91
C GLY A 91 0.61 -3.85 -16.41
N ASN A 92 0.77 -4.91 -17.22
CA ASN A 92 0.47 -4.86 -18.65
C ASN A 92 -0.99 -4.40 -18.90
N ALA A 93 -1.15 -3.21 -19.49
CA ALA A 93 -2.44 -2.55 -19.66
C ALA A 93 -3.11 -2.80 -21.02
N ALA A 94 -2.52 -3.66 -21.87
CA ALA A 94 -3.01 -3.92 -23.22
C ALA A 94 -4.55 -4.08 -23.25
N PRO A 95 -5.25 -3.40 -24.18
CA PRO A 95 -4.74 -2.65 -25.33
C PRO A 95 -4.25 -1.22 -25.04
N LEU A 96 -4.41 -0.72 -23.81
CA LEU A 96 -3.90 0.61 -23.45
C LEU A 96 -2.39 0.59 -23.25
N GLU A 97 -1.76 1.73 -23.54
CA GLU A 97 -0.36 1.96 -23.19
C GLU A 97 -0.19 2.07 -21.67
N TYR A 98 0.98 1.66 -21.17
CA TYR A 98 1.29 1.80 -19.77
C TYR A 98 1.56 3.28 -19.43
N LEU A 99 0.69 3.83 -18.58
CA LEU A 99 0.90 5.12 -17.93
C LEU A 99 1.02 4.91 -16.42
N PRO A 100 2.11 5.39 -15.78
CA PRO A 100 2.26 5.35 -14.33
C PRO A 100 1.05 5.98 -13.62
N LEU A 101 0.62 5.40 -12.50
CA LEU A 101 -0.49 5.87 -11.64
C LEU A 101 -1.90 5.78 -12.25
N ILE A 102 -2.03 5.82 -13.58
CA ILE A 102 -3.30 5.74 -14.31
C ILE A 102 -3.56 4.32 -14.82
N ASN A 103 -2.55 3.46 -14.77
CA ASN A 103 -2.67 2.05 -15.10
C ASN A 103 -3.89 1.38 -14.41
N PRO A 104 -4.61 0.47 -15.09
CA PRO A 104 -5.77 -0.21 -14.50
C PRO A 104 -5.46 -0.87 -13.14
N LEU A 105 -4.29 -1.48 -12.99
CA LEU A 105 -3.85 -2.06 -11.72
C LEU A 105 -3.62 -1.01 -10.65
N ASP A 106 -2.98 0.11 -10.98
CA ASP A 106 -2.74 1.22 -10.04
C ASP A 106 -4.05 1.81 -9.53
N LEU A 107 -4.98 2.07 -10.45
CA LEU A 107 -6.31 2.55 -10.10
C LEU A 107 -7.05 1.55 -9.22
N ALA A 108 -6.94 0.25 -9.51
CA ALA A 108 -7.53 -0.81 -8.71
C ALA A 108 -6.93 -0.88 -7.29
N LEU A 109 -5.61 -0.77 -7.15
CA LEU A 109 -4.89 -0.75 -5.87
C LEU A 109 -5.26 0.47 -5.03
N VAL A 110 -5.28 1.66 -5.63
CA VAL A 110 -5.68 2.90 -4.94
C VAL A 110 -7.15 2.85 -4.53
N SER A 111 -8.03 2.39 -5.41
CA SER A 111 -9.46 2.24 -5.11
C SER A 111 -9.70 1.21 -4.00
N SER A 112 -8.97 0.10 -4.01
CA SER A 112 -9.00 -0.92 -2.96
C SER A 112 -8.57 -0.33 -1.61
N PHE A 113 -7.46 0.39 -1.59
CA PHE A 113 -6.97 1.10 -0.41
C PHE A 113 -8.04 2.06 0.15
N ILE A 114 -8.67 2.87 -0.71
CA ILE A 114 -9.73 3.81 -0.31
C ILE A 114 -10.94 3.07 0.28
N CYS A 115 -11.38 1.98 -0.34
CA CYS A 115 -12.51 1.18 0.14
C CYS A 115 -12.22 0.57 1.52
N MET A 116 -11.03 -0.01 1.71
CA MET A 116 -10.60 -0.56 3.00
C MET A 116 -10.49 0.52 4.07
N LEU A 117 -9.92 1.68 3.73
CA LEU A 117 -9.81 2.82 4.64
C LEU A 117 -11.18 3.33 5.07
N PHE A 118 -12.12 3.46 4.12
CA PHE A 118 -13.48 3.92 4.38
C PHE A 118 -14.24 2.93 5.27
N TRP A 119 -14.15 1.63 4.96
CA TRP A 119 -14.73 0.57 5.79
C TRP A 119 -14.17 0.58 7.21
N TRP A 120 -12.84 0.68 7.37
CA TRP A 120 -12.20 0.73 8.68
C TRP A 120 -12.62 1.97 9.48
N GLN A 121 -12.71 3.13 8.83
CA GLN A 121 -13.17 4.36 9.49
C GLN A 121 -14.62 4.24 10.00
N ILE A 122 -15.52 3.66 9.20
CA ILE A 122 -16.94 3.50 9.57
C ILE A 122 -17.09 2.49 10.71
N THR A 123 -16.46 1.32 10.59
CA THR A 123 -16.53 0.27 11.62
C THR A 123 -15.95 0.73 12.95
N ARG A 124 -14.86 1.52 12.91
CA ARG A 124 -14.28 2.16 14.10
C ARG A 124 -15.22 3.21 14.70
N ARG A 125 -15.82 4.09 13.89
CA ARG A 125 -16.76 5.12 14.38
C ARG A 125 -18.00 4.53 15.04
N LEU A 126 -18.51 3.43 14.47
CA LEU A 126 -19.71 2.74 14.94
C LEU A 126 -19.41 1.70 16.04
N ASN A 127 -18.15 1.53 16.44
CA ASN A 127 -17.69 0.55 17.41
C ASN A 127 -18.25 -0.87 17.16
N ILE A 128 -18.22 -1.30 15.89
CA ILE A 128 -18.91 -2.54 15.43
C ILE A 128 -18.29 -3.82 16.00
N SER A 129 -16.98 -3.81 16.29
CA SER A 129 -16.27 -5.02 16.73
C SER A 129 -15.13 -4.69 17.67
N ASN A 130 -15.11 -5.38 18.81
CA ASN A 130 -14.03 -5.31 19.79
C ASN A 130 -12.68 -5.75 19.17
N VAL A 131 -12.69 -6.78 18.32
CA VAL A 131 -11.49 -7.26 17.62
C VAL A 131 -10.87 -6.16 16.74
N LEU A 132 -11.67 -5.39 15.99
CA LEU A 132 -11.14 -4.27 15.20
C LEU A 132 -10.60 -3.14 16.08
N SER A 133 -11.17 -2.96 17.27
CA SER A 133 -10.72 -1.97 18.24
C SER A 133 -9.34 -2.33 18.81
N GLU A 134 -9.09 -3.62 19.05
CA GLU A 134 -7.79 -4.15 19.50
C GLU A 134 -6.73 -4.09 18.40
N LEU A 135 -7.12 -4.34 17.14
CA LEU A 135 -6.22 -4.38 15.98
C LEU A 135 -5.93 -3.00 15.34
N GLN A 136 -6.24 -1.88 16.01
CA GLN A 136 -6.07 -0.54 15.41
C GLN A 136 -4.64 -0.23 14.96
N MET A 137 -3.63 -0.57 15.76
CA MET A 137 -2.23 -0.31 15.42
C MET A 137 -1.75 -1.22 14.28
N PRO A 138 -1.96 -2.56 14.33
CA PRO A 138 -1.70 -3.44 13.18
C PRO A 138 -2.35 -2.98 11.87
N ILE A 139 -3.61 -2.56 11.91
CA ILE A 139 -4.32 -2.08 10.70
C ILE A 139 -3.66 -0.81 10.13
N LYS A 140 -3.29 0.15 10.98
CA LYS A 140 -2.57 1.35 10.53
C LYS A 140 -1.24 1.01 9.87
N ILE A 141 -0.49 0.08 10.47
CA ILE A 141 0.79 -0.39 9.92
C ILE A 141 0.56 -1.08 8.57
N ALA A 142 -0.44 -1.96 8.47
CA ALA A 142 -0.78 -2.67 7.23
C ALA A 142 -1.18 -1.70 6.11
N LEU A 143 -2.02 -0.71 6.40
CA LEU A 143 -2.42 0.32 5.43
C LEU A 143 -1.22 1.18 4.99
N ALA A 144 -0.33 1.55 5.92
CA ALA A 144 0.88 2.29 5.57
C ALA A 144 1.85 1.46 4.73
N ALA A 145 2.04 0.18 5.07
CA ALA A 145 2.84 -0.76 4.29
C ALA A 145 2.27 -0.95 2.89
N LEU A 146 0.95 -1.04 2.76
CA LEU A 146 0.30 -1.13 1.45
C LEU A 146 0.60 0.10 0.59
N VAL A 147 0.50 1.33 1.13
CA VAL A 147 0.87 2.54 0.38
C VAL A 147 2.33 2.50 -0.06
N PHE A 148 3.25 2.10 0.84
CA PHE A 148 4.66 1.97 0.51
C PHE A 148 4.92 0.96 -0.61
N VAL A 149 4.25 -0.20 -0.57
CA VAL A 149 4.34 -1.25 -1.60
C VAL A 149 3.74 -0.76 -2.93
N ILE A 150 2.59 -0.11 -2.93
CA ILE A 150 1.97 0.45 -4.15
C ILE A 150 2.94 1.43 -4.83
N LEU A 151 3.55 2.34 -4.08
CA LEU A 151 4.49 3.33 -4.62
C LEU A 151 5.78 2.67 -5.13
N THR A 152 6.34 1.73 -4.38
CA THR A 152 7.57 1.01 -4.75
C THR A 152 7.35 0.18 -6.01
N SER A 153 6.27 -0.61 -6.05
CA SER A 153 5.94 -1.42 -7.22
C SER A 153 5.52 -0.60 -8.43
N GLY A 154 4.80 0.51 -8.22
CA GLY A 154 4.45 1.44 -9.30
C GLY A 154 5.68 2.02 -9.98
N LEU A 155 6.71 2.39 -9.20
CA LEU A 155 7.99 2.81 -9.74
C LEU A 155 8.69 1.69 -10.53
N LEU A 156 8.74 0.47 -9.98
CA LEU A 156 9.36 -0.66 -10.67
C LEU A 156 8.64 -1.01 -11.99
N ARG A 157 7.31 -0.91 -12.03
CA ARG A 157 6.53 -1.06 -13.26
C ARG A 157 6.83 0.06 -14.25
N THR A 158 7.03 1.28 -13.77
CA THR A 158 7.45 2.41 -14.63
C THR A 158 8.80 2.13 -15.27
N VAL A 159 9.78 1.68 -14.48
CA VAL A 159 11.10 1.30 -15.02
C VAL A 159 10.98 0.13 -16.01
N HIS A 160 10.12 -0.84 -15.74
CA HIS A 160 9.88 -1.96 -16.66
C HIS A 160 9.36 -1.51 -18.02
N HIS A 161 8.33 -0.67 -18.05
CA HIS A 161 7.67 -0.27 -19.29
C HIS A 161 8.39 0.84 -20.04
N TRP A 162 9.13 1.72 -19.36
CA TRP A 162 9.77 2.88 -19.98
C TRP A 162 11.26 2.69 -20.26
N ALA A 163 11.92 1.73 -19.60
CA ALA A 163 13.34 1.43 -19.80
C ALA A 163 13.59 -0.03 -20.19
N ASP A 164 12.54 -0.76 -20.59
CA ASP A 164 12.57 -2.14 -21.07
C ASP A 164 13.30 -3.14 -20.15
N VAL A 165 13.36 -2.84 -18.84
CA VAL A 165 13.95 -3.74 -17.84
C VAL A 165 12.95 -4.86 -17.55
N PRO A 166 13.26 -6.15 -17.73
CA PRO A 166 12.32 -7.22 -17.45
C PRO A 166 11.79 -7.17 -16.02
N TYR A 167 10.47 -7.26 -15.83
CA TYR A 167 9.83 -7.27 -14.50
C TYR A 167 10.06 -8.61 -13.77
N ARG A 168 11.31 -8.86 -13.40
CA ARG A 168 11.77 -10.01 -12.63
C ARG A 168 12.77 -9.53 -11.59
N LEU A 169 12.70 -10.10 -10.39
CA LEU A 169 13.55 -9.67 -9.27
C LEU A 169 15.05 -9.62 -9.63
N PRO A 170 15.66 -10.63 -10.28
CA PRO A 170 17.07 -10.57 -10.63
C PRO A 170 17.40 -9.41 -11.59
N ALA A 171 16.58 -9.18 -12.61
CA ALA A 171 16.81 -8.10 -13.57
C ALA A 171 16.71 -6.72 -12.91
N MET A 172 15.73 -6.54 -12.02
CA MET A 172 15.56 -5.30 -11.25
C MET A 172 16.70 -5.05 -10.26
N MET A 173 17.29 -6.11 -9.69
CA MET A 173 18.44 -6.00 -8.79
C MET A 173 19.74 -5.59 -9.51
N HIS A 174 19.92 -5.99 -10.77
CA HIS A 174 21.10 -5.65 -11.57
C HIS A 174 20.94 -4.34 -12.38
N SER A 175 19.76 -3.74 -12.39
CA SER A 175 19.51 -2.50 -13.12
C SER A 175 19.87 -1.28 -12.27
N ASP A 176 20.90 -0.54 -12.69
CA ASP A 176 21.31 0.71 -12.05
C ASP A 176 20.18 1.74 -12.00
N LEU A 177 19.39 1.83 -13.08
CA LEU A 177 18.24 2.72 -13.16
C LEU A 177 17.17 2.34 -12.12
N ALA A 178 16.84 1.04 -12.00
CA ALA A 178 15.87 0.58 -11.01
C ALA A 178 16.35 0.85 -9.59
N GLN A 179 17.63 0.55 -9.30
CA GLN A 179 18.21 0.75 -7.97
C GLN A 179 18.28 2.23 -7.58
N THR A 180 18.72 3.09 -8.50
CA THR A 180 18.80 4.54 -8.30
C THR A 180 17.41 5.14 -8.11
N SER A 181 16.44 4.74 -8.94
CA SER A 181 15.05 5.21 -8.82
C SER A 181 14.45 4.81 -7.48
N LEU A 182 14.62 3.56 -7.04
CA LEU A 182 14.16 3.10 -5.73
C LEU A 182 14.79 3.91 -4.58
N THR A 183 16.09 4.16 -4.65
CA THR A 183 16.81 4.98 -3.67
C THR A 183 16.24 6.40 -3.61
N MET A 184 15.99 7.03 -4.76
CA MET A 184 15.37 8.36 -4.83
C MET A 184 13.96 8.36 -4.23
N LEU A 185 13.12 7.38 -4.61
CA LEU A 185 11.75 7.26 -4.10
C LEU A 185 11.75 7.07 -2.58
N TRP A 186 12.53 6.14 -2.04
CA TRP A 186 12.57 5.86 -0.61
C TRP A 186 13.12 7.05 0.19
N SER A 187 14.12 7.75 -0.34
CA SER A 187 14.63 8.99 0.27
C SER A 187 13.52 10.05 0.34
N LEU A 188 12.82 10.28 -0.77
CA LEU A 188 11.72 11.24 -0.83
C LEU A 188 10.59 10.87 0.15
N LEU A 189 10.18 9.61 0.17
CA LEU A 189 9.16 9.11 1.09
C LEU A 189 9.57 9.31 2.56
N ALA A 190 10.83 9.03 2.88
CA ALA A 190 11.35 9.21 4.23
C ALA A 190 11.34 10.69 4.65
N VAL A 191 11.85 11.58 3.80
CA VAL A 191 11.87 13.03 4.03
C VAL A 191 10.45 13.58 4.20
N VAL A 192 9.53 13.27 3.27
CA VAL A 192 8.13 13.71 3.34
C VAL A 192 7.47 13.21 4.63
N THR A 193 7.72 11.95 5.01
CA THR A 193 7.20 11.35 6.25
C THR A 193 7.74 12.07 7.49
N MET A 194 9.03 12.39 7.54
CA MET A 194 9.66 13.11 8.66
C MET A 194 9.15 14.55 8.77
N ILE A 195 9.05 15.28 7.65
CA ILE A 195 8.52 16.66 7.64
C ILE A 195 7.07 16.68 8.12
N PHE A 196 6.22 15.81 7.55
CA PHE A 196 4.80 15.77 7.91
C PHE A 196 4.58 15.36 9.37
N SER A 197 5.33 14.37 9.84
CA SER A 197 5.24 13.92 11.24
C SER A 197 5.80 14.95 12.22
N SER A 198 6.85 15.70 11.88
CA SER A 198 7.36 16.80 12.71
C SER A 198 6.31 17.90 12.87
N LYS A 199 5.68 18.32 11.77
CA LYS A 199 4.57 19.32 11.80
C LYS A 199 3.38 18.87 12.65
N ARG A 200 3.09 17.56 12.71
CA ARG A 200 1.98 16.99 13.49
C ARG A 200 2.37 16.46 14.87
N GLN A 201 3.64 16.62 15.28
CA GLN A 201 4.19 16.09 16.54
C GLN A 201 4.03 14.57 16.69
N TRP A 202 4.10 13.82 15.58
CA TRP A 202 3.92 12.36 15.54
C TRP A 202 5.26 11.62 15.62
N ARG A 203 5.80 11.52 16.84
CA ARG A 203 7.12 10.90 17.10
C ARG A 203 7.30 9.52 16.46
N THR A 204 6.31 8.63 16.56
CA THR A 204 6.40 7.27 16.00
C THR A 204 6.55 7.29 14.48
N ILE A 205 5.82 8.16 13.78
CA ILE A 205 5.88 8.26 12.32
C ILE A 205 7.20 8.90 11.88
N TRP A 206 7.71 9.87 12.66
CA TRP A 206 9.03 10.44 12.43
C TRP A 206 10.13 9.37 12.50
N LEU A 207 10.07 8.48 13.50
CA LEU A 207 11.03 7.37 13.65
C LEU A 207 10.95 6.36 12.49
N VAL A 208 9.76 6.13 11.93
CA VAL A 208 9.61 5.31 10.71
C VAL A 208 10.34 5.96 9.54
N GLY A 209 10.18 7.27 9.34
CA GLY A 209 10.92 8.00 8.31
C GLY A 209 12.44 7.97 8.52
N ALA A 210 12.91 8.17 9.76
CA ALA A 210 14.32 8.06 10.10
C ALA A 210 14.86 6.65 9.84
N GLY A 211 14.09 5.61 10.18
CA GLY A 211 14.44 4.22 9.88
C GLY A 211 14.54 3.96 8.38
N LEU A 212 13.63 4.52 7.57
CA LEU A 212 13.69 4.40 6.12
C LEU A 212 14.93 5.10 5.53
N ILE A 213 15.32 6.27 6.04
CA ILE A 213 16.61 6.90 5.69
C ILE A 213 17.77 5.98 6.04
N SER A 214 17.81 5.40 7.25
CA SER A 214 18.87 4.49 7.65
C SER A 214 18.99 3.30 6.69
N VAL A 215 17.88 2.72 6.24
CA VAL A 215 17.86 1.65 5.23
C VAL A 215 18.44 2.13 3.90
N VAL A 216 18.04 3.30 3.41
CA VAL A 216 18.58 3.89 2.18
C VAL A 216 20.09 4.10 2.30
N VAL A 217 20.55 4.64 3.41
CA VAL A 217 21.98 4.91 3.64
C VAL A 217 22.78 3.61 3.65
N VAL A 218 22.31 2.59 4.37
CA VAL A 218 22.95 1.25 4.34
C VAL A 218 22.98 0.71 2.91
N LYS A 219 21.89 0.83 2.15
CA LYS A 219 21.82 0.40 0.75
C LYS A 219 22.88 1.09 -0.12
N LEU A 220 23.03 2.41 0.00
CA LEU A 220 24.05 3.18 -0.73
C LEU A 220 25.46 2.65 -0.41
N PHE A 221 25.74 2.34 0.86
CA PHE A 221 27.04 1.78 1.24
C PHE A 221 27.29 0.38 0.69
N THR A 222 26.26 -0.46 0.61
CA THR A 222 26.42 -1.85 0.14
C THR A 222 26.50 -1.96 -1.37
N PHE A 223 25.70 -1.19 -2.11
CA PHE A 223 25.59 -1.29 -3.57
C PHE A 223 26.49 -0.30 -4.28
N ASP A 224 26.49 0.96 -3.86
CA ASP A 224 27.21 2.00 -4.59
C ASP A 224 28.67 2.03 -4.16
N LEU A 225 28.97 1.97 -2.86
CA LEU A 225 30.35 2.16 -2.40
C LEU A 225 31.27 0.96 -2.57
N ALA A 226 30.75 -0.24 -2.87
CA ALA A 226 31.55 -1.43 -3.06
C ALA A 226 32.53 -1.31 -4.25
N ASN A 227 32.17 -0.54 -5.28
CA ASN A 227 32.90 -0.48 -6.56
C ASN A 227 33.52 0.88 -6.92
N VAL A 228 33.44 1.90 -6.05
CA VAL A 228 34.02 3.25 -6.29
C VAL A 228 35.29 3.52 -5.49
N GLY A 229 36.10 4.45 -5.99
CA GLY A 229 37.39 4.84 -5.42
C GLY A 229 37.27 5.54 -4.06
N THR A 230 38.41 5.66 -3.36
CA THR A 230 38.48 6.24 -2.01
C THR A 230 37.97 7.67 -1.93
N VAL A 231 38.23 8.49 -2.96
CA VAL A 231 37.79 9.90 -2.99
C VAL A 231 36.27 10.01 -3.15
N GLU A 232 35.68 9.22 -4.04
CA GLU A 232 34.23 9.20 -4.27
C GLU A 232 33.49 8.74 -3.01
N ARG A 233 34.04 7.77 -2.28
CA ARG A 233 33.55 7.38 -0.95
C ARG A 233 33.47 8.58 0.00
N ILE A 234 34.55 9.35 0.13
CA ILE A 234 34.61 10.52 1.03
C ILE A 234 33.53 11.55 0.66
N ILE A 235 33.40 11.86 -0.63
CA ILE A 235 32.38 12.82 -1.12
C ILE A 235 30.96 12.31 -0.80
N SER A 236 30.69 11.02 -1.02
CA SER A 236 29.39 10.41 -0.69
C SER A 236 29.09 10.45 0.82
N PHE A 237 30.08 10.17 1.68
CA PHE A 237 29.92 10.31 3.13
C PHE A 237 29.54 11.73 3.54
N ILE A 238 30.20 12.74 2.96
CA ILE A 238 29.90 14.15 3.22
C ILE A 238 28.49 14.49 2.73
N GLY A 239 28.12 14.07 1.52
CA GLY A 239 26.80 14.31 0.95
C GLY A 239 25.67 13.74 1.82
N VAL A 240 25.82 12.49 2.27
CA VAL A 240 24.88 11.85 3.21
C VAL A 240 24.85 12.59 4.55
N GLY A 241 26.01 13.00 5.08
CA GLY A 241 26.09 13.77 6.33
C GLY A 241 25.36 15.12 6.25
N VAL A 242 25.53 15.86 5.15
CA VAL A 242 24.81 17.12 4.89
C VAL A 242 23.31 16.89 4.76
N LEU A 243 22.89 15.81 4.07
CA LEU A 243 21.48 15.44 3.98
C LEU A 243 20.89 15.15 5.36
N MET A 244 21.59 14.39 6.20
CA MET A 244 21.17 14.10 7.58
C MET A 244 21.04 15.37 8.44
N LEU A 245 22.00 16.31 8.30
CA LEU A 245 21.94 17.60 8.98
C LEU A 245 20.73 18.42 8.51
N ALA A 246 20.48 18.49 7.20
CA ALA A 246 19.32 19.20 6.65
C ALA A 246 18.00 18.61 7.16
N VAL A 247 17.87 17.29 7.18
CA VAL A 247 16.69 16.61 7.73
C VAL A 247 16.54 16.93 9.23
N GLY A 248 17.62 16.88 10.01
CA GLY A 248 17.60 17.22 11.43
C GLY A 248 17.20 18.68 11.71
N TYR A 249 17.61 19.60 10.84
CA TYR A 249 17.25 21.02 10.91
C TYR A 249 15.79 21.29 10.52
N PHE A 250 15.32 20.75 9.39
CA PHE A 250 13.97 21.03 8.86
C PHE A 250 12.87 20.17 9.47
N ALA A 251 13.20 18.99 9.98
CA ALA A 251 12.26 18.06 10.58
C ALA A 251 12.75 17.62 11.97
N PRO A 252 12.76 18.53 12.97
CA PRO A 252 13.21 18.19 14.31
C PRO A 252 12.33 17.09 14.92
N LEU A 253 12.97 16.22 15.71
CA LEU A 253 12.32 15.11 16.41
C LEU A 253 11.23 15.64 17.37
N PRO A 254 9.96 15.22 17.21
CA PRO A 254 8.91 15.61 18.15
C PRO A 254 9.21 15.22 19.59
N ALA A 255 8.87 16.12 20.52
CA ALA A 255 9.01 15.88 21.96
C ALA A 255 8.22 14.63 22.38
N LYS A 256 8.74 13.91 23.38
CA LYS A 256 8.01 12.78 23.97
C LYS A 256 6.83 13.34 24.76
N GLN A 257 5.61 12.85 24.50
CA GLN A 257 4.45 13.21 25.33
C GLN A 257 4.68 12.63 26.73
N THR A 258 4.88 13.49 27.72
CA THR A 258 4.96 13.10 29.12
C THR A 258 3.54 12.84 29.60
N THR A 259 3.17 11.58 29.80
CA THR A 259 1.94 11.24 30.51
C THR A 259 2.13 11.72 31.95
N VAL A 260 1.62 12.91 32.28
CA VAL A 260 1.54 13.34 33.68
C VAL A 260 0.57 12.37 34.35
N GLN A 261 1.12 11.42 35.10
CA GLN A 261 0.34 10.64 36.06
C GLN A 261 -0.18 11.65 37.09
N ALA A 262 -1.46 11.99 37.00
CA ALA A 262 -2.14 12.67 38.09
C ALA A 262 -2.09 11.71 39.29
N ALA A 263 -1.34 12.12 40.32
CA ALA A 263 -1.27 11.46 41.62
C ALA A 263 -2.61 11.61 42.37
#